data_AF-A0A4P7PJD6-F1
#
_entry.id   AF-A0A4P7PJD6-F1
#
_cell.length_a   1.000
_cell.length_b   1.000
_cell.length_c   1.000
_cell.angle_alpha   90.00
_cell.angle_beta   90.00
_cell.angle_gamma   90.00
#
_symmetry.space_group_name_H-M   'P 1'
#
loop_
_entity.id
_entity.type
_entity.pdbx_description
1 polymer ?
#
loop_
_entity_poly.entity_id
_entity_poly.type
_entity_poly.pdbx_seq_one_letter_code
_entity_poly.pdbx_strand_id
1 'polypeptide(L)'
;MTANGVAAASAVGAMFCTAVLATQHTYGATVSPVKLITGAANDMQPSLKSYIAKVKQQQPGVWGDFKLNSAVCAPSAVVCMAEAKGPTGKTQNAFEFCHATQAKADAELAQMRQGDPKAVVIDWP
;
A
#
# COMPACT_ATOMS: atom_id res chain seq x y z
N MET A 1 -37.97 12.16 -12.28
CA MET A 1 -37.82 12.97 -11.05
C MET A 1 -36.49 12.59 -10.41
N THR A 2 -35.60 13.57 -10.36
CA THR A 2 -34.39 13.71 -9.51
C THR A 2 -33.43 12.52 -9.38
N ALA A 3 -32.36 12.56 -10.19
CA ALA A 3 -31.11 11.87 -9.92
C ALA A 3 -30.44 12.53 -8.71
N ASN A 4 -30.39 11.82 -7.57
CA ASN A 4 -29.62 12.25 -6.41
C ASN A 4 -28.13 11.93 -6.64
N GLY A 5 -27.47 12.85 -7.33
CA GLY A 5 -26.02 12.96 -7.33
C GLY A 5 -25.55 13.41 -5.95
N VAL A 6 -25.26 12.46 -5.07
CA VAL A 6 -24.42 12.74 -3.89
C VAL A 6 -23.00 12.82 -4.42
N ALA A 7 -22.57 14.02 -4.82
CA ALA A 7 -21.16 14.32 -4.94
C ALA A 7 -20.56 14.13 -3.54
N ALA A 8 -19.95 12.97 -3.31
CA ALA A 8 -19.21 12.68 -2.10
C ALA A 8 -18.20 13.81 -1.92
N ALA A 9 -18.35 14.60 -0.86
CA ALA A 9 -17.36 15.58 -0.48
C ALA A 9 -16.02 14.84 -0.43
N SER A 10 -15.09 15.21 -1.32
CA SER A 10 -13.75 14.66 -1.35
C SER A 10 -13.19 14.81 0.06
N ALA A 11 -13.09 13.70 0.79
CA ALA A 11 -12.59 13.74 2.16
C ALA A 11 -11.20 14.41 2.10
N VAL A 12 -10.99 15.43 2.93
CA VAL A 12 -9.81 16.30 2.83
C VAL A 12 -8.53 15.45 2.83
N GLY A 13 -7.72 15.59 1.79
CA GLY A 13 -6.47 14.84 1.64
C GLY A 13 -6.64 13.35 1.33
N ALA A 14 -7.79 12.91 0.81
CA ALA A 14 -7.96 11.54 0.35
C ALA A 14 -7.21 11.25 -0.96
N MET A 15 -6.57 10.08 -1.05
CA MET A 15 -5.90 9.61 -2.26
C MET A 15 -6.28 8.15 -2.56
N PHE A 16 -6.18 7.76 -3.83
CA PHE A 16 -6.33 6.37 -4.26
C PHE A 16 -4.99 5.67 -4.10
N CYS A 17 -4.95 4.68 -3.23
CA CYS A 17 -3.72 4.04 -2.80
C CYS A 17 -3.72 2.54 -3.07
N THR A 18 -2.54 2.00 -3.34
CA THR A 18 -2.25 0.56 -3.34
C THR A 18 -1.02 0.30 -2.46
N ALA A 19 -0.93 -0.87 -1.87
CA ALA A 19 0.17 -1.26 -1.02
C ALA A 19 0.73 -2.62 -1.44
N VAL A 20 2.04 -2.77 -1.33
CA VAL A 20 2.78 -3.97 -1.73
C VAL A 20 3.75 -4.35 -0.62
N LEU A 21 3.78 -5.62 -0.24
CA LEU A 21 4.92 -6.18 0.48
C LEU A 21 5.65 -7.13 -0.45
N ALA A 22 6.95 -6.90 -0.64
CA ALA A 22 7.78 -7.70 -1.53
C ALA A 22 9.04 -8.16 -0.82
N THR A 23 9.52 -9.33 -1.21
CA THR A 23 10.89 -9.77 -0.93
C THR A 23 11.71 -9.57 -2.20
N GLN A 24 13.04 -9.41 -2.11
CA GLN A 24 13.89 -9.33 -3.31
C GLN A 24 13.78 -10.56 -4.24
N HIS A 25 13.07 -11.63 -3.84
CA HIS A 25 12.76 -12.79 -4.67
C HIS A 25 11.37 -13.35 -4.32
N THR A 26 10.31 -12.78 -4.91
CA THR A 26 8.92 -13.29 -5.23
C THR A 26 8.14 -14.22 -4.27
N TYR A 27 8.74 -14.88 -3.29
CA TYR A 27 8.03 -15.77 -2.39
C TYR A 27 7.33 -14.95 -1.29
N GLY A 28 6.01 -15.09 -1.22
CA GLY A 28 5.17 -14.43 -0.22
C GLY A 28 4.75 -13.01 -0.57
N ALA A 29 5.18 -12.42 -1.70
CA ALA A 29 4.81 -11.05 -2.05
C ALA A 29 3.28 -10.84 -2.03
N THR A 30 2.85 -9.65 -1.63
CA THR A 30 1.43 -9.31 -1.54
C THR A 30 1.17 -7.96 -2.17
N VAL A 31 -0.05 -7.79 -2.67
CA VAL A 31 -0.53 -6.53 -3.20
C VAL A 31 -1.97 -6.30 -2.76
N SER A 32 -2.34 -5.06 -2.46
CA SER A 32 -3.73 -4.71 -2.18
C SER A 32 -4.48 -4.29 -3.45
N PRO A 33 -5.82 -4.37 -3.46
CA PRO A 33 -6.63 -3.59 -4.39
C PRO A 33 -6.43 -2.09 -4.16
N VAL A 34 -6.75 -1.28 -5.17
CA VAL A 34 -6.79 0.18 -4.99
C VAL A 34 -7.90 0.55 -4.00
N LYS A 35 -7.56 1.39 -3.01
CA LYS A 35 -8.47 1.88 -1.98
C LYS A 35 -8.37 3.39 -1.83
N LEU A 36 -9.49 4.06 -1.63
CA LEU A 36 -9.50 5.48 -1.27
C LEU A 36 -9.16 5.63 0.21
N ILE A 37 -8.02 6.25 0.53
CA ILE A 37 -7.53 6.45 1.90
C ILE A 37 -7.59 7.93 2.24
N THR A 38 -8.44 8.29 3.20
CA THR A 38 -8.55 9.66 3.73
C THR A 38 -7.29 10.03 4.50
N GLY A 39 -6.79 11.26 4.29
CA GLY A 39 -5.61 11.77 4.99
C GLY A 39 -4.27 11.28 4.46
N ALA A 40 -4.25 10.40 3.44
CA ALA A 40 -3.02 9.91 2.82
C ALA A 40 -2.17 11.04 2.23
N ALA A 41 -2.77 12.13 1.75
CA ALA A 41 -2.03 13.32 1.31
C ALA A 41 -1.21 13.99 2.43
N ASN A 42 -1.58 13.75 3.70
CA ASN A 42 -0.92 14.34 4.86
C ASN A 42 0.09 13.38 5.49
N ASP A 43 -0.29 12.11 5.68
CA ASP A 43 0.58 11.09 6.27
C ASP A 43 0.13 9.68 5.86
N MET A 44 0.98 8.99 5.10
CA MET A 44 0.76 7.59 4.65
C MET A 44 1.27 6.56 5.66
N GLN A 45 1.99 6.97 6.72
CA GLN A 45 2.58 6.02 7.66
C GLN A 45 1.54 5.17 8.40
N PRO A 46 0.40 5.72 8.87
CA PRO A 46 -0.61 4.93 9.56
C PRO A 46 -1.25 3.87 8.65
N SER A 47 -1.53 4.21 7.40
CA SER A 47 -2.14 3.31 6.41
C SER A 47 -1.18 2.20 6.00
N LEU A 48 0.10 2.49 5.78
CA LEU A 48 1.09 1.46 5.48
C LEU A 48 1.31 0.52 6.68
N LYS A 49 1.36 1.06 7.91
CA LYS A 49 1.45 0.23 9.13
C LYS A 49 0.26 -0.72 9.27
N SER A 50 -0.96 -0.25 8.98
CA SER A 50 -2.17 -1.09 9.10
C SER A 50 -2.16 -2.23 8.08
N TYR A 51 -1.72 -1.95 6.84
CA TYR A 51 -1.57 -2.99 5.82
C TYR A 51 -0.50 -4.02 6.21
N ILE A 52 0.69 -3.57 6.63
CA ILE A 52 1.76 -4.46 7.10
C ILE A 52 1.25 -5.37 8.23
N ALA A 53 0.53 -4.82 9.21
CA ALA A 53 -0.02 -5.60 10.31
C ALA A 53 -1.01 -6.66 9.82
N LYS A 54 -1.89 -6.31 8.87
CA LYS A 54 -2.84 -7.25 8.25
C LYS A 54 -2.14 -8.38 7.51
N VAL A 55 -1.13 -8.05 6.69
CA VAL A 55 -0.35 -9.06 5.96
C VAL A 55 0.39 -9.98 6.94
N LYS A 56 1.00 -9.44 8.00
CA LYS A 56 1.65 -10.24 9.07
C LYS A 56 0.68 -11.20 9.77
N GLN A 57 -0.57 -10.80 9.98
CA GLN A 57 -1.60 -11.66 10.54
C GLN A 57 -1.97 -12.83 9.60
N GLN A 58 -2.02 -12.58 8.29
CA GLN A 58 -2.37 -13.61 7.30
C GLN A 58 -1.19 -14.52 6.93
N GLN A 59 0.04 -14.03 7.07
CA GLN A 59 1.26 -14.75 6.73
C GLN A 59 2.23 -14.77 7.93
N PRO A 60 1.88 -15.49 9.02
CA PRO A 60 2.69 -15.52 10.23
C PRO A 60 4.07 -16.11 9.95
N GLY A 61 5.11 -15.48 10.48
CA GLY A 61 6.50 -15.94 10.34
C GLY A 61 7.13 -15.69 8.97
N VAL A 62 6.43 -15.09 8.00
CA VAL A 62 7.00 -14.75 6.68
C VAL A 62 7.73 -13.40 6.71
N TRP A 63 7.19 -12.44 7.46
CA TRP A 63 7.61 -11.05 7.43
C TRP A 63 8.31 -10.62 8.71
N GLY A 64 9.38 -9.84 8.54
CA GLY A 64 10.13 -9.25 9.63
C GLY A 64 9.44 -8.06 10.28
N ASP A 65 10.21 -7.35 11.10
CA ASP A 65 9.77 -6.11 11.73
C ASP A 65 10.17 -4.91 10.87
N PHE A 66 9.16 -4.34 10.20
CA PHE A 66 9.32 -3.22 9.31
C PHE A 66 9.63 -1.92 10.06
N LYS A 67 10.60 -1.19 9.53
CA LYS A 67 10.95 0.17 9.96
C LYS A 67 10.64 1.12 8.81
N LEU A 68 9.80 2.13 9.08
CA LEU A 68 9.47 3.15 8.09
C LEU A 68 10.66 4.03 7.78
N ASN A 69 10.80 4.38 6.52
CA ASN A 69 11.73 5.40 6.08
C ASN A 69 11.02 6.76 6.13
N SER A 70 11.27 7.53 7.18
CA SER A 70 10.63 8.83 7.41
C SER A 70 10.95 9.87 6.35
N ALA A 71 12.06 9.73 5.60
CA ALA A 71 12.39 10.63 4.50
C ALA A 71 11.52 10.36 3.27
N VAL A 72 11.14 9.09 3.04
CA VAL A 72 10.27 8.70 1.92
C VAL A 72 8.79 8.93 2.28
N CYS A 73 8.40 8.65 3.52
CA CYS A 73 7.04 8.85 4.02
C CYS A 73 6.73 10.29 4.47
N ALA A 74 7.32 11.29 3.80
CA ALA A 74 7.10 12.69 4.15
C ALA A 74 5.65 13.14 3.82
N PRO A 75 5.15 14.21 4.46
CA PRO A 75 3.86 14.79 4.08
C PRO A 75 3.82 15.15 2.59
N SER A 76 2.66 14.97 1.95
CA SER A 76 2.47 15.13 0.49
C SER A 76 3.26 14.17 -0.39
N ALA A 77 3.93 13.16 0.18
CA ALA A 77 4.50 12.09 -0.62
C ALA A 77 3.41 11.31 -1.35
N VAL A 78 3.76 10.80 -2.52
CA VAL A 78 2.94 9.86 -3.30
C VAL A 78 3.39 8.42 -3.09
N VAL A 79 4.47 8.23 -2.31
CA VAL A 79 5.06 6.94 -1.97
C VAL A 79 5.51 6.97 -0.52
N CYS A 80 5.23 5.90 0.22
CA CYS A 80 5.79 5.66 1.55
C CYS A 80 6.39 4.26 1.57
N MET A 81 7.52 4.09 2.27
CA MET A 81 8.30 2.86 2.28
C MET A 81 8.66 2.45 3.70
N ALA A 82 8.61 1.15 3.96
CA ALA A 82 9.21 0.52 5.12
C ALA A 82 10.11 -0.65 4.70
N GLU A 83 11.15 -0.91 5.47
CA GLU A 83 12.09 -2.00 5.21
C GLU A 83 12.19 -2.91 6.44
N ALA A 84 12.33 -4.22 6.20
CA ALA A 84 12.58 -5.21 7.23
C ALA A 84 13.70 -6.18 6.79
N LYS A 85 14.25 -6.89 7.77
CA LYS A 85 14.99 -8.13 7.52
C LYS A 85 14.08 -9.31 7.83
N GLY A 86 13.83 -10.14 6.83
CA GLY A 86 13.04 -11.35 6.98
C GLY A 86 13.79 -12.44 7.75
N PRO A 87 13.12 -13.54 8.12
CA PRO A 87 13.71 -14.65 8.88
C PRO A 87 14.93 -15.28 8.21
N THR A 88 15.01 -15.21 6.88
CA THR A 88 16.15 -15.73 6.10
C THR A 88 17.28 -14.70 5.93
N GLY A 89 17.24 -13.57 6.65
CA GLY A 89 18.20 -12.46 6.54
C GLY A 89 18.05 -11.58 5.29
N LYS A 90 17.10 -11.89 4.40
CA LYS A 90 16.86 -11.12 3.17
C LYS A 90 16.11 -9.82 3.46
N THR A 91 16.39 -8.78 2.67
CA THR A 91 15.63 -7.52 2.74
C THR A 91 14.21 -7.73 2.23
N GLN A 92 13.26 -7.17 2.96
CA GLN A 92 11.84 -7.13 2.62
C GLN A 92 11.41 -5.66 2.61
N ASN A 93 10.60 -5.29 1.63
CA ASN A 93 10.13 -3.93 1.47
C ASN A 93 8.61 -3.92 1.54
N ALA A 94 8.07 -2.91 2.19
CA ALA A 94 6.66 -2.56 2.15
C ALA A 94 6.55 -1.19 1.52
N PHE A 95 5.66 -1.05 0.56
CA PHE A 95 5.41 0.20 -0.13
C PHE A 95 3.93 0.53 -0.06
N GLU A 96 3.63 1.80 0.05
CA GLU A 96 2.33 2.38 -0.23
C GLU A 96 2.50 3.41 -1.33
N PHE A 97 1.70 3.32 -2.39
CA PHE A 97 1.69 4.25 -3.52
C PHE A 97 0.31 4.86 -3.61
N CYS A 98 0.25 6.19 -3.63
CA CYS A 98 -1.00 6.93 -3.64
C CYS A 98 -1.04 7.95 -4.78
N HIS A 99 -2.19 8.06 -5.41
CA HIS A 99 -2.42 8.97 -6.52
C HIS A 99 -3.73 9.74 -6.34
N ALA A 100 -3.79 10.93 -6.93
CA ALA A 100 -4.99 11.77 -6.92
C ALA A 100 -6.19 11.18 -7.67
N THR A 101 -5.95 10.20 -8.56
CA THR A 101 -6.99 9.61 -9.42
C THR A 101 -6.92 8.10 -9.41
N GLN A 102 -8.08 7.44 -9.39
CA GLN A 102 -8.19 5.99 -9.42
C GLN A 102 -7.49 5.37 -10.63
N ALA A 103 -7.67 5.94 -11.83
CA ALA A 103 -7.06 5.42 -13.05
C ALA A 103 -5.52 5.33 -12.99
N LYS A 104 -4.86 6.26 -12.29
CA LYS A 104 -3.40 6.20 -12.09
C LYS A 104 -3.02 5.10 -11.10
N ALA A 105 -3.76 4.97 -10.00
CA ALA A 105 -3.54 3.91 -9.02
C ALA A 105 -3.78 2.52 -9.63
N ASP A 106 -4.81 2.37 -10.47
CA ASP A 106 -5.09 1.13 -11.19
C ASP A 106 -3.98 0.79 -12.20
N ALA A 107 -3.45 1.79 -12.92
CA ALA A 107 -2.32 1.60 -13.83
C ALA A 107 -1.04 1.17 -13.09
N GLU A 108 -0.74 1.82 -11.96
CA GLU A 108 0.41 1.48 -11.10
C GLU A 108 0.26 0.05 -10.56
N LEU A 109 -0.93 -0.30 -10.04
CA LEU A 109 -1.25 -1.65 -9.57
C LEU A 109 -1.09 -2.70 -10.70
N ALA A 110 -1.54 -2.38 -11.92
CA ALA A 110 -1.38 -3.26 -13.07
C ALA A 110 0.10 -3.50 -13.40
N GLN A 111 0.94 -2.45 -13.36
CA GLN A 111 2.39 -2.58 -13.57
C GLN A 111 3.04 -3.45 -12.49
N MET A 112 2.67 -3.26 -11.21
CA MET A 112 3.18 -4.09 -10.11
C MET A 112 2.81 -5.57 -10.28
N ARG A 113 1.56 -5.85 -10.67
CA ARG A 113 1.10 -7.22 -10.96
C ARG A 113 1.78 -7.84 -12.17
N GLN A 114 2.19 -7.04 -13.16
CA GLN A 114 3.00 -7.54 -14.27
C GLN A 114 4.42 -7.91 -13.80
N GLY A 115 5.01 -7.11 -12.90
CA GLY A 115 6.33 -7.37 -12.32
C GLY A 115 6.36 -8.57 -11.36
N ASP A 116 5.27 -8.80 -10.62
CA ASP A 116 5.10 -9.97 -9.76
C ASP A 116 3.70 -10.59 -9.88
N PRO A 117 3.48 -11.44 -10.91
CA PRO A 117 2.16 -12.04 -11.16
C PRO A 117 1.76 -13.08 -10.12
N LYS A 118 2.66 -13.46 -9.20
CA LYS A 118 2.38 -14.41 -8.12
C LYS A 118 2.08 -13.72 -6.78
N ALA A 119 2.10 -12.39 -6.75
CA ALA A 119 1.75 -11.64 -5.54
C ALA A 119 0.31 -11.99 -5.09
N VAL A 120 0.17 -12.36 -3.83
CA VAL A 120 -1.13 -12.69 -3.23
C VAL A 120 -1.90 -11.40 -3.00
N VAL A 121 -3.15 -11.37 -3.41
CA VAL A 121 -4.02 -10.22 -3.14
C VAL A 121 -4.49 -10.27 -1.68
N ILE A 122 -4.21 -9.23 -0.91
CA ILE A 122 -4.69 -9.08 0.47
C ILE A 122 -5.47 -7.77 0.58
N ASP A 123 -6.70 -7.86 1.06
CA ASP A 123 -7.54 -6.67 1.25
C ASP A 123 -6.97 -5.74 2.32
N TRP A 124 -7.02 -4.44 2.02
CA TRP A 124 -6.54 -3.40 2.90
C TRP A 124 -7.59 -3.05 3.98
N PRO A 125 -7.23 -3.11 5.28
CA PRO A 125 -8.09 -2.66 6.39
C PRO A 125 -8.66 -1.27 6.20
#